data_AF-A0A2D4KQL3-F1
#
_entry.id   AF-A0A2D4KQL3-F1
#
_cell.length_a   1.000
_cell.length_b   1.000
_cell.length_c   1.000
_cell.angle_alpha   90.00
_cell.angle_beta   90.00
_cell.angle_gamma   90.00
#
_symmetry.space_group_name_H-M   'P 1'
#
loop_
_entity.id
_entity.type
_entity.pdbx_description
1 polymer ?
#
loop_
_entity_poly.entity_id
_entity_poly.type
_entity_poly.pdbx_seq_one_letter_code
_entity_poly.pdbx_strand_id
1 'polypeptide(L)'
;SKFDDCDKEACLSFSKEILCTRVTVDHNYYAICQNLLSRHATWHGTSGGLLHDPPADIAKDGRLEALLDECANPKKRYGRFQAAKELREYLGRLSNNVS
;
A
#
# COMPACT_ATOMS: atom_id res chain seq x y z
N SER A 1 4.35 11.14 8.49
CA SER A 1 3.61 11.87 7.45
C SER A 1 2.15 11.89 7.84
N LYS A 2 1.48 13.05 7.84
CA LYS A 2 0.03 13.12 8.05
C LYS A 2 -0.68 12.67 6.77
N PHE A 3 -1.80 11.97 6.92
CA PHE A 3 -2.60 11.42 5.81
C PHE A 3 -3.15 12.53 4.88
N ASP A 4 -3.45 13.70 5.43
CA ASP A 4 -4.14 14.78 4.72
C ASP A 4 -3.23 15.78 3.98
N ASP A 5 -1.90 15.76 4.19
CA ASP A 5 -0.96 16.73 3.56
C ASP A 5 -0.51 16.31 2.13
N CYS A 6 -1.33 15.55 1.41
CA CYS A 6 -0.99 15.00 0.10
C CYS A 6 -1.41 15.93 -1.05
N ASP A 7 -0.73 17.07 -1.22
CA ASP A 7 -1.04 17.98 -2.33
C ASP A 7 -0.42 17.52 -3.66
N LYS A 8 -1.33 17.02 -4.51
CA LYS A 8 -1.36 17.09 -5.99
C LYS A 8 -0.35 16.35 -6.87
N GLU A 9 0.78 15.85 -6.36
CA GLU A 9 1.56 14.83 -7.10
C GLU A 9 2.01 13.72 -6.16
N ALA A 10 1.01 12.94 -5.73
CA ALA A 10 1.16 11.60 -5.21
C ALA A 10 2.14 11.42 -4.05
N CYS A 11 2.21 12.31 -3.06
CA CYS A 11 2.96 12.08 -1.80
C CYS A 11 4.41 11.55 -1.93
N LEU A 12 5.01 11.60 -3.12
CA LEU A 12 6.26 10.96 -3.51
C LEU A 12 7.35 12.02 -3.44
N SER A 13 7.51 12.64 -2.27
CA SER A 13 8.55 13.62 -2.06
C SER A 13 9.83 12.95 -1.58
N PHE A 14 10.51 12.11 -2.38
CA PHE A 14 11.83 11.61 -1.99
C PHE A 14 12.79 11.42 -3.16
N SER A 15 14.04 11.86 -2.94
CA SER A 15 15.16 11.64 -3.86
C SER A 15 15.37 10.14 -4.09
N LYS A 16 15.69 9.77 -5.34
CA LYS A 16 15.98 8.39 -5.75
C LYS A 16 16.99 7.70 -4.83
N GLU A 17 18.02 8.43 -4.37
CA GLU A 17 19.04 7.89 -3.48
C GLU A 17 18.52 7.54 -2.09
N ILE A 18 17.61 8.35 -1.51
CA ILE A 18 17.01 8.05 -0.21
C ILE A 18 16.10 6.81 -0.32
N LEU A 19 15.34 6.71 -1.41
CA LEU A 19 14.50 5.53 -1.69
C LEU A 19 15.35 4.24 -1.78
N CYS A 20 16.49 4.30 -2.49
CA CYS A 20 17.34 3.13 -2.71
C CYS A 20 18.22 2.76 -1.52
N THR A 21 18.63 3.72 -0.69
CA THR A 21 19.53 3.47 0.46
C THR A 21 18.79 3.09 1.74
N ARG A 22 17.49 3.42 1.85
CA ARG A 22 16.69 3.19 3.06
C ARG A 22 15.37 2.50 2.75
N VAL A 23 15.46 1.27 2.24
CA VAL A 23 14.34 0.50 1.68
C VAL A 23 13.17 0.30 2.67
N THR A 24 13.45 0.10 3.96
CA THR A 24 12.46 -0.25 4.99
C THR A 24 12.05 0.91 5.90
N VAL A 25 11.89 2.12 5.35
CA VAL A 25 11.40 3.27 6.13
C VAL A 25 9.91 3.48 5.90
N ASP A 26 9.22 3.89 6.96
CA ASP A 26 7.78 4.17 6.99
C ASP A 26 7.25 4.97 5.80
N HIS A 27 8.02 5.96 5.31
CA HIS A 27 7.64 6.78 4.15
C HIS A 27 7.58 5.99 2.83
N ASN A 28 8.43 4.97 2.64
CA ASN A 28 8.40 4.13 1.43
C ASN A 28 7.13 3.27 1.42
N TYR A 29 6.80 2.69 2.57
CA TYR A 29 5.55 1.94 2.71
C TYR A 29 4.34 2.84 2.51
N TYR A 30 4.37 4.06 3.06
CA TYR A 30 3.30 5.03 2.86
C TYR A 30 3.15 5.38 1.38
N ALA A 31 4.25 5.70 0.69
CA ALA A 31 4.23 6.04 -0.71
C ALA A 31 3.62 4.94 -1.58
N ILE A 32 3.98 3.68 -1.33
CA ILE A 32 3.44 2.53 -2.06
C ILE A 32 1.97 2.29 -1.69
N CYS A 33 1.66 2.22 -0.41
CA CYS A 33 0.31 1.87 0.04
C CYS A 33 -0.71 2.96 -0.29
N GLN A 34 -0.38 4.23 -0.08
CA GLN A 34 -1.27 5.33 -0.39
C GLN A 34 -1.46 5.48 -1.91
N ASN A 35 -0.35 5.60 -2.66
CA ASN A 35 -0.41 6.08 -4.05
C ASN A 35 -0.53 4.98 -5.10
N LEU A 36 -0.22 3.73 -4.76
CA LEU A 36 -0.28 2.62 -5.73
C LEU A 36 -1.33 1.57 -5.35
N LEU A 37 -1.43 1.20 -4.08
CA LEU A 37 -2.19 -0.01 -3.71
C LEU A 37 -3.59 0.28 -3.16
N SER A 38 -3.75 1.32 -2.35
CA SER A 38 -5.02 1.62 -1.69
C SER A 38 -6.05 2.21 -2.66
N ARG A 39 -7.32 2.14 -2.27
CA ARG A 39 -8.43 2.83 -2.97
C ARG A 39 -8.24 4.35 -3.09
N HIS A 40 -7.34 4.94 -2.30
CA HIS A 40 -7.05 6.36 -2.30
C HIS A 40 -5.98 6.74 -3.33
N ALA A 41 -5.43 5.77 -4.06
CA ALA A 41 -4.46 6.01 -5.12
C ALA A 41 -5.09 6.82 -6.26
N THR A 42 -4.35 7.85 -6.69
CA THR A 42 -4.72 8.74 -7.79
C THR A 42 -3.63 8.79 -8.87
N TRP A 43 -2.69 7.84 -8.87
CA TRP A 43 -1.53 7.86 -9.75
C TRP A 43 -1.91 7.58 -11.21
N HIS A 44 -1.61 8.52 -12.11
CA HIS A 44 -1.68 8.34 -13.59
C HIS A 44 -2.92 7.59 -14.12
N GLY A 45 -4.11 7.92 -13.61
CA GLY A 45 -5.38 7.38 -14.12
C GLY A 45 -5.81 6.03 -13.54
N THR A 46 -5.06 5.45 -12.59
CA THR A 46 -5.55 4.32 -11.79
C THR A 46 -6.36 4.82 -10.60
N SER A 47 -7.64 5.14 -10.81
CA SER A 47 -8.56 5.41 -9.71
C SER A 47 -8.79 4.13 -8.91
N GLY A 48 -8.48 4.15 -7.61
CA GLY A 48 -8.66 3.00 -6.73
C GLY A 48 -7.40 2.14 -6.52
N GLY A 49 -6.30 2.44 -7.23
CA GLY A 49 -5.03 1.72 -7.09
C GLY A 49 -5.00 0.38 -7.82
N LEU A 50 -3.89 -0.35 -7.71
CA LEU A 50 -3.65 -1.60 -8.46
C LEU A 50 -4.49 -2.79 -7.96
N LEU A 51 -5.10 -2.68 -6.77
CA LEU A 51 -5.82 -3.76 -6.09
C LEU A 51 -7.29 -3.41 -5.85
N HIS A 52 -7.88 -2.52 -6.66
CA HIS A 52 -9.26 -2.02 -6.49
C HIS A 52 -10.35 -3.07 -6.72
N ASP A 53 -10.14 -4.01 -7.65
CA ASP A 53 -11.13 -5.04 -8.01
C ASP A 53 -10.52 -6.46 -7.89
N PRO A 54 -10.28 -6.97 -6.68
CA PRO A 54 -9.79 -8.32 -6.48
C PRO A 54 -10.88 -9.37 -6.81
N PRO A 55 -10.50 -10.59 -7.21
CA PRO A 55 -11.42 -11.72 -7.32
C PRO A 55 -12.28 -11.95 -6.05
N ALA A 56 -13.51 -12.44 -6.23
CA ALA A 56 -14.49 -12.53 -5.15
C ALA A 56 -14.04 -13.40 -3.96
N ASP A 57 -13.28 -14.45 -4.21
CA ASP A 57 -12.69 -15.34 -3.20
C ASP A 57 -11.62 -14.63 -2.36
N ILE A 58 -10.89 -13.68 -2.94
CA ILE A 58 -9.92 -12.82 -2.25
C ILE A 58 -10.64 -11.70 -1.47
N ALA A 59 -11.71 -11.14 -2.02
CA ALA A 59 -12.47 -10.06 -1.38
C ALA A 59 -13.30 -10.54 -0.17
N LYS A 60 -13.67 -11.82 -0.16
CA LYS A 60 -14.72 -12.40 0.71
C LYS A 60 -14.55 -12.12 2.20
N ASP A 61 -13.31 -12.13 2.70
CA ASP A 61 -13.02 -11.99 4.14
C ASP A 61 -12.65 -10.55 4.55
N GLY A 62 -12.58 -9.62 3.59
CA GLY A 62 -12.16 -8.24 3.83
C GLY A 62 -10.70 -8.07 4.27
N ARG A 63 -9.90 -9.14 4.28
CA ARG A 63 -8.51 -9.11 4.75
C ARG A 63 -7.64 -8.21 3.90
N LEU A 64 -7.80 -8.27 2.58
CA LEU A 64 -7.03 -7.44 1.65
C LEU A 64 -7.30 -5.95 1.92
N GLU A 65 -8.57 -5.56 2.04
CA GLU A 65 -8.95 -4.16 2.34
C GLU A 65 -8.40 -3.71 3.69
N ALA A 66 -8.51 -4.55 4.74
CA ALA A 66 -7.98 -4.22 6.05
C ALA A 66 -6.46 -4.01 6.06
N LEU A 67 -5.70 -4.81 5.29
CA LEU A 67 -4.25 -4.65 5.16
C LEU A 67 -3.89 -3.37 4.38
N LEU A 68 -4.64 -3.05 3.33
CA LEU A 68 -4.44 -1.83 2.55
C LEU A 68 -4.72 -0.57 3.37
N ASP A 69 -5.83 -0.56 4.11
CA ASP A 69 -6.22 0.55 4.97
C ASP A 69 -5.19 0.78 6.10
N GLU A 70 -4.76 -0.28 6.80
CA GLU A 70 -3.75 -0.14 7.87
C GLU A 70 -2.37 0.24 7.30
N CYS A 71 -2.04 -0.19 6.08
CA CYS A 71 -0.79 0.21 5.44
C CYS A 71 -0.79 1.71 5.04
N ALA A 72 -1.88 2.19 4.45
CA ALA A 72 -2.00 3.58 4.04
C ALA A 72 -2.12 4.51 5.27
N ASN A 73 -3.05 4.19 6.17
CA ASN A 73 -3.42 5.00 7.31
C ASN A 73 -3.44 4.17 8.61
N PRO A 74 -2.27 3.90 9.21
CA PRO A 74 -2.14 2.99 10.34
C PRO A 74 -2.87 3.51 11.59
N LYS A 75 -3.73 2.68 12.17
CA LYS A 75 -4.40 2.96 13.45
C LYS A 75 -3.59 2.43 14.63
N LYS A 76 -2.69 1.49 14.39
CA LYS A 76 -1.85 0.85 15.41
C LYS A 76 -0.41 1.39 15.34
N ARG A 77 0.27 1.36 16.48
CA ARG A 77 1.72 1.63 16.53
C ARG A 77 2.44 0.59 15.67
N TYR A 78 3.29 1.06 14.74
CA TYR A 78 3.96 0.22 13.73
C TYR A 78 3.03 -0.54 12.78
N GLY A 79 1.73 -0.17 12.73
CA GLY A 79 0.72 -0.87 11.95
C GLY A 79 1.06 -0.92 10.46
N ARG A 80 1.56 0.19 9.89
CA ARG A 80 1.97 0.26 8.49
C ARG A 80 3.03 -0.78 8.13
N PHE A 81 4.07 -0.89 8.97
CA PHE A 81 5.16 -1.82 8.73
C PHE A 81 4.68 -3.28 8.77
N GLN A 82 3.86 -3.62 9.76
CA GLN A 82 3.28 -4.95 9.90
C GLN A 82 2.35 -5.27 8.73
N ALA A 83 1.43 -4.36 8.42
CA ALA A 83 0.48 -4.50 7.31
C ALA A 83 1.20 -4.64 5.97
N ALA A 84 2.23 -3.85 5.69
CA ALA A 84 3.00 -3.96 4.45
C ALA A 84 3.71 -5.32 4.32
N LYS A 85 4.28 -5.83 5.43
CA LYS A 85 4.91 -7.15 5.46
C LYS A 85 3.89 -8.25 5.18
N GLU A 86 2.78 -8.24 5.91
CA GLU A 86 1.71 -9.23 5.76
C GLU A 86 1.06 -9.18 4.38
N LEU A 87 0.84 -7.98 3.83
CA LEU A 87 0.31 -7.78 2.49
C LEU A 87 1.23 -8.40 1.43
N ARG A 88 2.54 -8.16 1.51
CA ARG A 88 3.52 -8.76 0.60
C ARG A 88 3.50 -10.28 0.67
N GLU A 89 3.46 -10.84 1.88
CA GLU A 89 3.40 -12.30 2.08
C GLU A 89 2.09 -12.89 1.54
N TYR A 90 0.97 -12.21 1.76
CA TYR A 90 -0.35 -12.62 1.28
C TYR A 90 -0.41 -12.64 -0.25
N LEU A 91 0.00 -11.55 -0.91
CA LEU A 91 0.06 -11.47 -2.37
C LEU A 91 1.04 -12.48 -2.97
N GLY A 92 2.18 -12.72 -2.31
CA GLY A 92 3.15 -13.73 -2.74
C GLY A 92 2.58 -15.16 -2.72
N ARG A 93 1.78 -15.50 -1.71
CA ARG A 93 1.08 -16.80 -1.67
C ARG A 93 0.07 -16.94 -2.79
N LEU A 94 -0.72 -15.89 -3.06
CA LEU A 94 -1.67 -15.88 -4.16
C LEU A 94 -0.96 -16.06 -5.51
N SER A 95 0.13 -15.34 -5.75
CA SER A 95 0.91 -15.46 -6.98
C SER A 95 1.49 -16.87 -7.19
N ASN A 96 1.90 -17.53 -6.12
CA ASN A 96 2.44 -18.91 -6.19
C ASN A 96 1.33 -19.96 -6.37
N ASN A 97 0.10 -19.65 -5.97
CA ASN A 97 -1.07 -20.53 -6.13
C ASN A 97 -1.71 -20.44 -7.53
N VAL A 98 -1.25 -19.53 -8.40
CA VAL A 98 -1.69 -19.38 -9.80
C VAL A 98 -0.83 -20.23 -10.75
N SER A 99 -0.24 -21.34 -10.25
CA SER A 99 0.53 -22.30 -11.07
C SER A 99 -0.32 -23.47 -11.55
#